data_AF-G6B0L5-F1
#
_entry.id   AF-G6B0L5-F1
#
_cell.length_a   1.000
_cell.length_b   1.000
_cell.length_c   1.000
_cell.angle_alpha   90.00
_cell.angle_beta   90.00
_cell.angle_gamma   90.00
#
_symmetry.space_group_name_H-M   'P 1'
#
loop_
_entity.id
_entity.type
_entity.pdbx_description
1 polymer ?
#
loop_
_entity_poly.entity_id
_entity_poly.type
_entity_poly.pdbx_seq_one_letter_code
_entity_poly.pdbx_strand_id
1 'polypeptide(L)'
;MTSIQEQNRRKGGRPPTGRVRKLSKSVTVKFSKPSYEALRLRARKANRKLAEYIRESALNGEVVSGHSAETVAIAKHLIGMANNLNQ
;
A
#
# COMPACT_ATOMS: atom_id res chain seq x y z
N MET A 1 -21.83 30.25 0.75
CA MET A 1 -23.26 29.89 0.91
C MET A 1 -23.49 28.49 0.37
N THR A 2 -23.29 27.45 1.19
CA THR A 2 -23.88 26.13 0.94
C THR A 2 -24.23 25.52 2.30
N SER A 3 -25.53 25.56 2.57
CA SER A 3 -26.21 25.02 3.74
C SER A 3 -25.85 23.54 3.92
N ILE A 4 -25.07 23.23 4.95
CA ILE A 4 -24.90 21.87 5.46
C ILE A 4 -26.21 21.57 6.18
N GLN A 5 -27.13 20.95 5.45
CA GLN A 5 -28.41 20.48 5.99
C GLN A 5 -28.17 19.76 7.32
N GLU A 6 -28.76 20.32 8.37
CA GLU A 6 -28.96 19.69 9.68
C GLU A 6 -29.70 18.37 9.45
N GLN A 7 -28.96 17.30 9.22
CA GLN A 7 -29.50 15.95 9.23
C GLN A 7 -29.95 15.65 10.65
N ASN A 8 -31.24 15.84 10.92
CA ASN A 8 -32.05 15.26 12.01
C ASN A 8 -31.23 14.40 12.97
N ARG A 9 -30.57 15.05 13.94
CA ARG A 9 -29.74 14.37 14.95
C ARG A 9 -30.67 13.70 15.95
N ARG A 10 -30.73 12.36 15.93
CA ARG A 10 -31.33 11.58 17.02
C ARG A 10 -30.59 11.90 18.32
N LYS A 11 -31.28 12.50 19.30
CA LYS A 11 -30.73 12.86 20.61
C LYS A 11 -30.27 11.59 21.34
N GLY A 12 -28.97 11.49 21.66
CA GLY A 12 -28.42 10.43 22.52
C GLY A 12 -27.45 9.42 21.87
N GLY A 13 -27.20 9.49 20.56
CA GLY A 13 -26.25 8.59 19.89
C GLY A 13 -24.80 9.06 19.91
N ARG A 14 -23.83 8.14 19.71
CA ARG A 14 -22.43 8.48 19.44
C ARG A 14 -22.37 9.45 18.25
N PRO A 15 -21.68 10.60 18.36
CA PRO A 15 -21.53 11.53 17.26
C PRO A 15 -21.02 10.81 16.01
N PRO A 16 -21.62 11.05 14.83
CA PRO A 16 -21.19 10.38 13.61
C PRO A 16 -19.75 10.77 13.29
N THR A 17 -18.92 9.78 12.97
CA THR A 17 -17.58 10.03 12.44
C THR A 17 -17.71 10.90 11.19
N GLY A 18 -17.03 12.05 11.17
CA GLY A 18 -17.08 12.98 10.04
C GLY A 18 -16.77 12.29 8.71
N ARG A 19 -17.44 12.74 7.63
CA ARG A 19 -17.37 12.10 6.30
C ARG A 19 -15.93 11.88 5.80
N VAL A 20 -15.01 12.80 6.10
CA VAL A 20 -13.59 12.73 5.71
C VAL A 20 -12.83 11.59 6.40
N ARG A 21 -13.20 11.23 7.64
CA ARG A 21 -12.52 10.18 8.41
C ARG A 21 -13.17 8.79 8.26
N LYS A 22 -14.34 8.72 7.63
CA LYS A 22 -15.09 7.46 7.50
C LYS A 22 -14.62 6.70 6.26
N LEU A 23 -13.97 5.55 6.48
CA LEU A 23 -13.70 4.59 5.40
C LEU A 23 -15.00 3.90 5.00
N SER A 24 -15.47 4.14 3.77
CA SER A 24 -16.77 3.64 3.27
C SER A 24 -16.66 2.60 2.17
N LYS A 25 -15.46 2.37 1.64
CA LYS A 25 -15.15 1.39 0.59
C LYS A 25 -14.13 0.39 1.12
N SER A 26 -14.29 -0.87 0.75
CA SER A 26 -13.40 -1.95 1.16
C SER A 26 -12.92 -2.76 -0.05
N VAL A 27 -11.70 -3.26 0.06
CA VAL A 27 -11.14 -4.28 -0.82
C VAL A 27 -10.82 -5.49 0.06
N THR A 28 -11.26 -6.67 -0.35
CA THR A 28 -11.05 -7.92 0.40
C THR A 28 -10.16 -8.84 -0.42
N VAL A 29 -9.13 -9.37 0.21
CA VAL A 29 -8.23 -10.39 -0.36
C VAL A 29 -8.16 -11.58 0.59
N LYS A 30 -7.97 -12.78 0.05
CA LYS A 30 -7.81 -14.01 0.82
C LYS A 30 -6.34 -14.41 0.79
N PHE A 31 -5.80 -14.76 1.95
CA PHE A 31 -4.42 -15.21 2.11
C PHE A 31 -4.39 -16.66 2.57
N SER A 32 -3.37 -17.40 2.16
CA SER A 32 -3.00 -18.63 2.84
C SER A 32 -2.57 -18.32 4.28
N LYS A 33 -2.69 -19.30 5.18
CA LYS A 33 -2.24 -19.17 6.58
C LYS A 33 -0.79 -18.64 6.71
N PRO A 34 0.22 -19.17 5.98
CA PRO A 34 1.58 -18.64 6.08
C PRO A 34 1.70 -17.19 5.59
N SER A 35 1.02 -16.82 4.51
CA SER A 35 1.04 -15.45 3.99
C SER A 35 0.40 -14.45 4.97
N TYR A 36 -0.69 -14.87 5.62
CA TYR A 36 -1.37 -14.07 6.64
C TYR A 36 -0.49 -13.82 7.86
N GLU A 37 0.17 -14.86 8.39
CA GLU A 37 1.09 -14.72 9.53
C GLU A 37 2.32 -13.87 9.18
N ALA A 38 2.85 -13.98 7.95
CA ALA A 38 3.92 -13.11 7.47
C ALA A 38 3.50 -11.63 7.48
N LEU A 39 2.29 -11.31 7.01
CA LEU A 39 1.74 -9.95 7.08
C LEU A 39 1.56 -9.47 8.52
N ARG A 40 1.05 -10.34 9.40
CA ARG A 40 0.87 -10.03 10.83
C ARG A 40 2.20 -9.72 11.52
N LEU A 41 3.25 -10.49 11.21
CA LEU A 41 4.59 -10.25 11.72
C LEU A 41 5.17 -8.93 11.21
N ARG A 42 5.05 -8.65 9.90
CA ARG A 42 5.52 -7.39 9.31
C ARG A 42 4.82 -6.17 9.91
N ALA A 43 3.49 -6.23 10.07
CA ALA A 43 2.72 -5.18 10.72
C ALA A 43 3.17 -4.93 12.17
N ARG A 44 3.42 -6.01 12.94
CA ARG A 44 3.94 -5.92 14.31
C ARG A 44 5.33 -5.28 14.34
N LYS A 45 6.23 -5.69 13.45
CA LYS A 45 7.58 -5.10 13.32
C LYS A 45 7.53 -3.61 13.00
N ALA A 46 6.55 -3.18 12.20
CA ALA A 46 6.30 -1.77 11.89
C ALA A 46 5.55 -1.01 13.00
N ASN A 47 5.18 -1.68 14.11
CA ASN A 47 4.34 -1.14 15.18
C ASN A 47 3.01 -0.53 14.66
N ARG A 48 2.38 -1.19 13.68
CA ARG A 48 1.11 -0.76 13.07
C ARG A 48 0.03 -1.83 13.22
N LYS A 49 -1.23 -1.40 13.23
CA LYS A 49 -2.36 -2.32 13.09
C LYS A 49 -2.32 -2.96 11.69
N LEU A 50 -2.68 -4.24 11.59
CA LEU A 50 -2.64 -4.98 10.33
C LEU A 50 -3.39 -4.26 9.18
N ALA A 51 -4.59 -3.73 9.47
CA ALA A 51 -5.38 -3.00 8.48
C ALA A 51 -4.79 -1.64 8.08
N GLU A 52 -4.02 -0.98 8.95
CA GLU A 52 -3.28 0.24 8.60
C GLU A 52 -2.07 -0.12 7.76
N TYR A 53 -1.30 -1.11 8.20
CA TYR A 53 -0.12 -1.61 7.50
C TYR A 53 -0.47 -2.02 6.05
N ILE A 54 -1.53 -2.79 5.83
CA ILE A 54 -1.93 -3.23 4.49
C ILE A 54 -2.38 -2.04 3.63
N ARG A 55 -3.17 -1.10 4.18
CA ARG A 55 -3.62 0.08 3.41
C ARG A 55 -2.45 0.97 3.01
N GLU A 56 -1.54 1.25 3.94
CA GLU A 56 -0.37 2.08 3.69
C GLU A 56 0.58 1.39 2.69
N SER A 57 0.78 0.08 2.84
CA SER A 57 1.57 -0.72 1.89
C SER A 57 0.96 -0.73 0.48
N ALA A 58 -0.36 -0.77 0.37
CA ALA A 58 -1.05 -0.78 -0.92
C ALA A 58 -1.07 0.59 -1.61
N LEU A 59 -1.03 1.69 -0.85
CA LEU A 59 -1.01 3.05 -1.40
C LEU A 59 0.39 3.51 -1.77
N ASN A 60 1.40 3.12 -0.98
CA ASN A 60 2.78 3.59 -1.15
C ASN A 60 3.70 2.53 -1.77
N GLY A 61 3.22 1.31 -1.94
CA GLY A 61 3.98 0.25 -2.59
C GLY A 61 4.14 0.55 -4.08
N GLU A 62 5.38 0.56 -4.55
CA GLU A 62 5.67 0.74 -5.97
C GLU A 62 5.56 -0.62 -6.69
N VAL A 63 4.83 -0.63 -7.81
CA VAL A 63 4.78 -1.77 -8.73
C VAL A 63 5.56 -1.37 -9.97
N VAL A 64 6.83 -1.80 -10.04
CA VAL A 64 7.71 -1.49 -11.16
C VAL A 64 7.55 -2.55 -12.24
N SER A 65 7.46 -2.13 -13.50
CA SER A 65 7.51 -3.06 -14.64
C SER A 65 8.88 -3.72 -14.75
N GLY A 66 8.95 -4.96 -15.24
CA GLY A 66 10.22 -5.58 -15.59
C GLY A 66 11.04 -4.67 -16.52
N HIS A 67 12.37 -4.72 -16.39
CA HIS A 67 13.27 -3.95 -17.25
C HIS A 67 13.04 -4.36 -18.71
N SER A 68 13.00 -3.38 -19.63
CA SER A 68 12.86 -3.68 -21.05
C SER A 68 14.02 -4.54 -21.54
N ALA A 69 13.80 -5.32 -22.59
CA ALA A 69 14.87 -6.13 -23.19
C ALA A 69 16.08 -5.28 -23.60
N GLU A 70 15.84 -4.04 -24.05
CA GLU A 70 16.86 -3.06 -24.39
C GLU A 70 17.69 -2.63 -23.17
N THR A 71 17.02 -2.31 -22.05
CA THR A 71 17.71 -1.95 -20.79
C THR A 71 18.56 -3.10 -20.26
N VAL A 72 18.07 -4.34 -20.38
CA VAL A 72 18.83 -5.53 -20.00
C VAL A 72 20.04 -5.75 -20.93
N ALA A 73 19.88 -5.52 -22.23
CA ALA A 73 20.98 -5.62 -23.19
C ALA A 73 22.07 -4.58 -22.93
N ILE A 74 21.68 -3.32 -22.67
CA ILE A 74 22.60 -2.23 -22.30
C ILE A 74 23.36 -2.59 -21.02
N ALA A 75 22.66 -3.06 -19.98
CA ALA A 75 23.30 -3.47 -18.73
C ALA A 75 24.33 -4.60 -18.93
N LYS A 76 23.99 -5.62 -19.72
CA LYS A 76 24.93 -6.71 -20.07
C LYS A 76 26.16 -6.20 -20.82
N HIS A 77 25.98 -5.26 -21.74
CA HIS A 77 27.07 -4.68 -22.50
C HIS A 77 28.01 -3.86 -21.60
N LEU A 78 27.46 -3.03 -20.70
CA LEU A 78 28.22 -2.29 -19.69
C LEU A 78 29.03 -3.20 -18.77
N ILE A 79 28.45 -4.31 -18.30
CA ILE A 79 29.17 -5.31 -17.49
C ILE A 79 30.38 -5.87 -18.27
N GLY A 80 30.19 -6.20 -19.55
CA GLY A 80 31.27 -6.67 -20.41
C GLY A 80 32.41 -5.65 -20.57
N MET A 81 32.08 -4.39 -20.79
CA MET A 81 33.08 -3.31 -20.89
C MET A 81 33.84 -3.10 -19.57
N ALA A 82 33.13 -3.13 -18.43
CA ALA A 82 33.76 -3.00 -17.11
C ALA A 82 34.71 -4.17 -16.81
N ASN A 83 34.34 -5.39 -17.22
CA ASN A 83 35.20 -6.56 -17.07
C ASN A 83 36.47 -6.44 -17.92
N ASN A 84 36.35 -5.97 -19.17
CA ASN A 84 37.51 -5.74 -20.04
C ASN A 84 38.44 -4.65 -19.50
N LEU A 85 37.91 -3.64 -18.81
CA LEU A 85 38.71 -2.58 -18.18
C LEU A 85 39.45 -3.05 -16.91
N ASN A 86 38.91 -4.05 -16.22
CA ASN A 86 39.45 -4.58 -14.97
C ASN A 86 40.43 -5.76 -15.17
N GLN A 87 40.77 -6.07 -16.42
CA GLN A 87 41.84 -7.01 -16.79
C GLN A 87 43.16 -6.27 -16.98
#